data_AF-A0A2E5JC19-F1
#
_entry.id   AF-A0A2E5JC19-F1
#
_cell.length_a   1.000
_cell.length_b   1.000
_cell.length_c   1.000
_cell.angle_alpha   90.00
_cell.angle_beta   90.00
_cell.angle_gamma   90.00
#
_symmetry.space_group_name_H-M   'P 1'
#
loop_
_entity.id
_entity.type
_entity.pdbx_description
1 polymer ?
#
loop_
_entity_poly.entity_id
_entity_poly.type
_entity_poly.pdbx_seq_one_letter_code
_entity_poly.pdbx_strand_id
1 'polypeptide(L)'
;MSRFTNKSPFKVPKGYFEDFDSRLIQKIKNTSEKNGFNIPNGYFQRVEKDILNKVKYPNHRTATLVSPLWKIASIIVLMFLFYYNEQSMLNQNEFAEFYIEDYLMFNTTYEIADHSDYSFENSNFSSSYESMSIDDAIELRLYGELPTNLNLFDDE
;
A
#
# COMPACT_ATOMS: atom_id res chain seq x y z
N MET A 1 25.18 -77.40 26.37
CA MET A 1 23.73 -77.07 26.50
C MET A 1 23.32 -77.28 27.96
N SER A 2 23.26 -76.24 28.80
CA SER A 2 22.73 -76.39 30.18
C SER A 2 21.24 -76.07 30.20
N ARG A 3 20.42 -76.98 30.71
CA ARG A 3 18.98 -76.81 30.87
C ARG A 3 18.71 -75.78 31.97
N PHE A 4 18.02 -74.69 31.65
CA PHE A 4 17.51 -73.76 32.66
C PHE A 4 16.54 -74.51 33.56
N THR A 5 16.91 -74.70 34.83
CA THR A 5 16.01 -75.30 35.81
C THR A 5 14.89 -74.30 36.09
N ASN A 6 13.64 -74.71 35.87
CA ASN A 6 12.43 -73.88 35.98
C ASN A 6 12.06 -73.53 37.44
N LYS A 7 13.06 -73.29 38.30
CA LYS A 7 12.87 -72.87 39.69
C LYS A 7 13.06 -71.37 39.75
N SER A 8 11.95 -70.64 39.82
CA SER A 8 11.96 -69.22 40.15
C SER A 8 12.81 -69.00 41.42
N PRO A 9 13.86 -68.16 41.38
CA PRO A 9 14.64 -67.82 42.57
C PRO A 9 13.82 -67.04 43.61
N PHE A 10 12.65 -66.55 43.21
CA PHE A 10 11.71 -65.84 44.07
C PHE A 10 10.64 -66.79 44.58
N LYS A 11 10.64 -67.03 45.90
CA LYS A 11 9.55 -67.70 46.63
C LYS A 11 8.89 -66.70 47.56
N VAL A 12 7.57 -66.63 47.51
CA VAL A 12 6.78 -65.88 48.49
C VAL A 12 6.49 -66.74 49.71
N PRO A 13 6.36 -66.14 50.91
CA PRO A 13 5.91 -66.85 52.10
C PRO A 13 4.54 -67.51 51.91
N LYS A 14 4.30 -68.61 52.64
CA LYS A 14 2.99 -69.25 52.68
C LYS A 14 1.94 -68.26 53.21
N GLY A 15 0.79 -68.15 52.54
CA GLY A 15 -0.27 -67.20 52.92
C GLY A 15 0.02 -65.74 52.58
N TYR A 16 1.09 -65.43 51.82
CA TYR A 16 1.42 -64.05 51.47
C TYR A 16 0.25 -63.31 50.81
N PHE A 17 -0.45 -63.93 49.87
CA PHE A 17 -1.57 -63.32 49.16
C PHE A 17 -2.90 -63.43 49.91
N GLU A 18 -3.06 -64.40 50.82
CA GLU A 18 -4.30 -64.64 51.57
C GLU A 18 -4.64 -63.44 52.47
N ASP A 19 -3.63 -62.84 53.12
CA ASP A 19 -3.80 -61.69 54.01
C ASP A 19 -3.37 -60.34 53.37
N PHE A 20 -3.00 -60.34 52.09
CA PHE A 20 -2.46 -59.14 51.44
C PHE A 20 -3.48 -58.00 51.43
N ASP A 21 -4.71 -58.29 51.01
CA ASP A 21 -5.78 -57.29 50.90
C ASP A 21 -6.13 -56.69 52.26
N SER A 22 -6.24 -57.54 53.29
CA SER A 22 -6.49 -57.12 54.67
C SER A 22 -5.40 -56.18 55.18
N ARG A 23 -4.12 -56.51 54.95
CA ARG A 23 -2.98 -55.65 55.34
C ARG A 23 -2.95 -54.34 54.56
N LEU A 24 -3.29 -54.37 53.26
CA LEU A 24 -3.34 -53.18 52.42
C LEU A 24 -4.45 -52.23 52.89
N ILE A 25 -5.66 -52.74 53.11
CA ILE A 25 -6.80 -51.96 53.60
C ILE A 25 -6.49 -51.38 54.99
N GLN A 26 -5.88 -52.16 55.88
CA GLN A 26 -5.48 -51.69 57.20
C GLN A 26 -4.44 -50.57 57.09
N LYS A 27 -3.47 -50.68 56.18
CA LYS A 27 -2.45 -49.63 55.94
C LYS A 27 -3.04 -48.35 55.37
N ILE A 28 -4.02 -48.46 54.46
CA ILE A 28 -4.74 -47.31 53.90
C ILE A 28 -5.57 -46.63 55.01
N LYS A 29 -6.33 -47.40 55.80
CA LYS A 29 -7.13 -46.85 56.92
C LYS A 29 -6.27 -46.23 58.02
N ASN A 30 -5.09 -46.78 58.28
CA ASN A 30 -4.13 -46.24 59.25
C ASN A 30 -3.35 -45.03 58.72
N THR A 31 -3.41 -44.75 57.41
CA THR A 31 -2.90 -43.50 56.85
C THR A 31 -3.91 -42.41 57.19
N SER A 32 -3.67 -41.74 58.32
CA SER A 32 -4.50 -40.62 58.77
C SER A 32 -4.63 -39.56 57.68
N GLU A 33 -5.83 -39.00 57.50
CA GLU A 33 -6.07 -37.79 56.68
C GLU A 33 -5.14 -36.62 57.04
N LYS A 34 -4.55 -36.64 58.24
CA LYS A 34 -3.53 -35.68 58.70
C LYS A 34 -2.25 -35.67 57.85
N ASN A 35 -1.98 -36.74 57.11
CA ASN A 35 -0.83 -36.85 56.20
C ASN A 35 -1.19 -36.53 54.75
N GLY A 36 -2.44 -36.12 54.48
CA GLY A 36 -2.86 -35.60 53.18
C GLY A 36 -2.34 -34.18 52.94
N PHE A 37 -2.35 -33.75 51.68
CA PHE A 37 -2.07 -32.36 51.32
C PHE A 37 -3.23 -31.47 51.81
N ASN A 38 -3.10 -30.94 53.03
CA ASN A 38 -4.01 -29.92 53.53
C ASN A 38 -3.63 -28.57 52.94
N ILE A 39 -4.55 -27.98 52.19
CA ILE A 39 -4.40 -26.61 51.72
C ILE A 39 -4.66 -25.63 52.87
N PRO A 40 -3.92 -24.50 52.94
CA PRO A 40 -4.22 -23.46 53.90
C PRO A 40 -5.61 -22.88 53.72
N ASN A 41 -6.25 -22.49 54.82
CA ASN A 41 -7.53 -21.77 54.78
C ASN A 41 -7.41 -20.54 53.85
N GLY A 42 -8.33 -20.42 52.91
CA GLY A 42 -8.37 -19.28 52.00
C GLY A 42 -7.37 -19.35 50.82
N TYR A 43 -6.70 -20.49 50.58
CA TYR A 43 -5.69 -20.61 49.53
C TYR A 43 -6.19 -20.15 48.16
N PHE A 44 -7.31 -20.71 47.69
CA PHE A 44 -7.87 -20.38 46.37
C PHE A 44 -8.36 -18.93 46.29
N GLN A 45 -8.92 -18.38 47.39
CA GLN A 45 -9.36 -16.99 47.47
C GLN A 45 -8.20 -15.99 47.38
N ARG A 46 -7.00 -16.37 47.85
CA ARG A 46 -5.79 -15.53 47.76
C ARG A 46 -5.08 -15.70 46.43
N VAL A 47 -4.92 -16.94 45.97
CA VAL A 47 -4.23 -17.26 44.70
C VAL A 47 -4.84 -16.53 43.51
N GLU A 48 -6.17 -16.44 43.45
CA GLU A 48 -6.85 -15.71 42.39
C GLU A 48 -6.43 -14.23 42.36
N LYS A 49 -6.48 -13.56 43.52
CA LYS A 49 -6.08 -12.16 43.67
C LYS A 49 -4.60 -11.96 43.37
N ASP A 50 -3.75 -12.87 43.85
CA ASP A 50 -2.30 -12.81 43.64
C ASP A 50 -1.93 -12.97 42.16
N ILE A 51 -2.63 -13.86 41.44
CA ILE A 51 -2.46 -14.02 39.99
C ILE A 51 -2.90 -12.74 39.27
N LEU A 52 -4.10 -12.25 39.52
CA LEU A 52 -4.64 -11.05 38.86
C LEU A 52 -3.77 -9.81 39.12
N ASN A 53 -3.23 -9.66 40.33
CA ASN A 53 -2.32 -8.56 40.66
C ASN A 53 -0.94 -8.69 39.98
N LYS A 54 -0.47 -9.91 39.72
CA LYS A 54 0.82 -10.16 39.04
C LYS A 54 0.72 -10.08 37.53
N VAL A 55 -0.48 -10.27 36.96
CA VAL A 55 -0.69 -10.12 35.52
C VAL A 55 -0.61 -8.64 35.16
N LYS A 56 0.51 -8.24 34.58
CA LYS A 56 0.65 -6.92 33.94
C LYS A 56 -0.03 -6.98 32.58
N TYR A 57 -1.26 -6.45 32.50
CA TYR A 57 -1.87 -6.19 31.21
C TYR A 57 -1.09 -5.07 30.53
N PRO A 58 -0.68 -5.23 29.26
CA PRO A 58 -0.11 -4.12 28.51
C PRO A 58 -1.16 -3.01 28.46
N ASN A 59 -0.87 -1.89 29.14
CA ASN A 59 -1.59 -0.65 28.93
C ASN A 59 -1.36 -0.27 27.47
N HIS A 60 -2.30 -0.63 26.60
CA HIS A 60 -2.36 -0.05 25.27
C HIS A 60 -2.57 1.44 25.54
N ARG A 61 -1.50 2.22 25.38
CA ARG A 61 -1.62 3.66 25.32
C ARG A 61 -2.57 3.89 24.15
N THR A 62 -3.81 4.28 24.43
CA THR A 62 -4.68 4.83 23.40
C THR A 62 -3.90 6.02 22.89
N ALA A 63 -3.35 5.89 21.68
CA ALA A 63 -2.64 6.98 21.04
C ALA A 63 -3.67 8.11 20.94
N THR A 64 -3.59 9.08 21.84
CA THR A 64 -4.42 10.27 21.77
C THR A 64 -4.02 10.91 20.45
N LEU A 65 -4.96 10.88 19.50
CA LEU A 65 -4.76 11.32 18.14
C LEU A 65 -4.56 12.84 18.16
N VAL A 66 -3.33 13.27 18.42
CA VAL A 66 -2.93 14.65 18.15
C VAL A 66 -3.01 14.81 16.63
N SER A 67 -4.09 15.47 16.19
CA SER A 67 -4.36 15.63 14.77
C SER A 67 -3.24 16.47 14.15
N PRO A 68 -2.58 16.01 13.07
CA PRO A 68 -1.58 16.83 12.42
C PRO A 68 -2.29 17.87 11.54
N LEU A 69 -2.36 19.11 12.02
CA LEU A 69 -2.87 20.27 11.25
C LEU A 69 -2.15 20.45 9.90
N TRP A 70 -0.95 19.88 9.72
CA TRP A 70 -0.22 19.86 8.46
C TRP A 70 -0.96 19.18 7.30
N LYS A 71 -1.87 18.24 7.59
CA LYS A 71 -2.71 17.64 6.54
C LYS A 71 -3.61 18.67 5.86
N ILE A 72 -4.13 19.63 6.63
CA ILE A 72 -4.97 20.72 6.12
C ILE A 72 -4.10 21.74 5.39
N ALA A 73 -2.90 22.04 5.90
CA ALA A 73 -1.95 22.93 5.22
C ALA A 73 -1.57 22.43 3.82
N SER A 74 -1.38 21.11 3.64
CA SER A 74 -1.10 20.52 2.32
C SER A 74 -2.23 20.77 1.30
N ILE A 75 -3.49 20.74 1.73
CA ILE A 75 -4.65 20.98 0.86
C ILE A 75 -4.72 22.47 0.48
N ILE A 76 -4.41 23.37 1.41
CA ILE A 76 -4.36 24.82 1.16
C ILE A 76 -3.24 25.15 0.16
N VAL A 77 -2.07 24.51 0.28
CA VAL A 77 -0.96 24.70 -0.67
C VAL A 77 -1.32 24.21 -2.07
N LEU A 78 -2.00 23.06 -2.19
CA LEU A 78 -2.49 22.55 -3.47
C LEU A 78 -3.52 23.50 -4.13
N MET A 79 -4.47 24.01 -3.34
CA MET A 79 -5.46 25.00 -3.81
C MET A 79 -4.79 26.30 -4.27
N PHE A 80 -3.78 26.77 -3.53
CA PHE A 80 -3.00 27.95 -3.91
C PHE A 80 -2.22 27.72 -5.21
N LEU A 81 -1.50 26.60 -5.35
CA LEU A 81 -0.79 26.24 -6.58
C LEU A 81 -1.73 26.16 -7.80
N PHE A 82 -2.93 25.59 -7.63
CA PHE A 82 -3.93 25.51 -8.69
C PHE A 82 -4.41 26.90 -9.14
N TYR A 83 -4.69 27.80 -8.18
CA TYR A 83 -5.08 29.18 -8.47
C TYR A 83 -4.00 29.97 -9.24
N TYR A 84 -2.73 29.79 -8.87
CA TYR A 84 -1.62 30.41 -9.60
C TYR A 84 -1.43 29.83 -11.00
N ASN A 85 -1.65 28.52 -11.17
CA ASN A 85 -1.59 27.87 -12.48
C ASN A 85 -2.65 28.42 -13.45
N GLU A 86 -3.89 28.62 -12.98
CA GLU A 86 -4.99 29.16 -13.79
C GLU A 86 -4.72 30.62 -14.25
N GLN A 87 -4.20 31.47 -13.36
CA GLN A 87 -3.78 32.84 -13.71
C GLN A 87 -2.61 32.88 -14.70
N SER A 88 -1.80 31.82 -14.76
CA SER A 88 -0.65 31.73 -15.68
C SER A 88 -1.10 31.56 -17.13
N MET A 89 -2.23 30.88 -17.38
CA MET A 89 -2.70 30.53 -18.72
C MET A 89 -3.25 31.72 -19.52
N LEU A 90 -3.92 32.67 -18.84
CA LEU A 90 -4.44 33.88 -19.51
C LEU A 90 -3.35 34.90 -19.85
N ASN A 91 -2.28 34.96 -19.05
CA ASN A 91 -1.18 35.92 -19.24
C ASN A 91 -0.22 35.50 -20.37
N GLN A 92 -0.07 34.20 -20.67
CA GLN A 92 0.90 33.74 -21.68
C GLN A 92 0.56 34.23 -23.10
N ASN A 93 -0.72 34.37 -23.43
CA ASN A 93 -1.14 34.76 -24.78
C ASN A 93 -0.80 36.23 -25.08
N GLU A 94 -0.96 37.12 -24.09
CA GLU A 94 -0.62 38.54 -24.22
C GLU A 94 0.91 38.75 -24.32
N PHE A 95 1.68 37.99 -23.53
CA PHE A 95 3.15 38.00 -23.67
C PHE A 95 3.59 37.41 -25.00
N ALA A 96 3.01 36.30 -25.46
CA ALA A 96 3.36 35.67 -26.73
C ALA A 96 3.09 36.59 -27.92
N GLU A 97 1.94 37.27 -27.93
CA GLU A 97 1.60 38.27 -28.96
C GLU A 97 2.62 39.42 -28.97
N PHE A 98 2.97 39.96 -27.81
CA PHE A 98 3.99 41.01 -27.68
C PHE A 98 5.38 40.57 -28.21
N TYR A 99 5.81 39.34 -27.90
CA TYR A 99 7.09 38.82 -28.40
C TYR A 99 7.08 38.56 -29.91
N ILE A 100 5.96 38.09 -30.47
CA ILE A 100 5.83 37.87 -31.91
C ILE A 100 5.88 39.21 -32.65
N GLU A 101 5.16 40.22 -32.18
CA GLU A 101 5.19 41.58 -32.75
C GLU A 101 6.62 42.18 -32.73
N ASP A 102 7.30 42.11 -31.59
CA ASP A 102 8.67 42.62 -31.44
C ASP A 102 9.65 41.88 -32.38
N TYR A 103 9.52 40.55 -32.47
CA TYR A 103 10.33 39.72 -33.35
C TYR A 103 10.11 40.06 -34.84
N LEU A 104 8.86 40.28 -35.25
CA LEU A 104 8.53 40.69 -36.63
C LEU A 104 8.96 42.12 -36.94
N MET A 105 9.00 43.01 -35.95
CA MET A 105 9.42 44.39 -36.12
C MET A 105 10.95 44.52 -36.26
N PHE A 106 11.72 43.70 -35.56
CA PHE A 106 13.18 43.80 -35.52
C PHE A 106 13.92 42.88 -36.49
N ASN A 107 13.29 41.82 -37.02
CA ASN A 107 13.93 40.89 -37.95
C ASN A 107 13.42 41.04 -39.39
N THR A 108 14.28 40.78 -40.35
CA THR A 108 13.91 40.80 -41.77
C THR A 108 13.17 39.53 -42.17
N THR A 109 12.33 39.59 -43.22
CA THR A 109 11.57 38.41 -43.71
C THR A 109 12.45 37.21 -44.01
N TYR A 110 13.69 37.44 -44.47
CA TYR A 110 14.64 36.37 -44.76
C TYR A 110 15.16 35.68 -43.49
N GLU A 111 15.46 36.44 -42.44
CA GLU A 111 15.89 35.90 -41.13
C GLU A 111 14.76 35.15 -40.42
N ILE A 112 13.52 35.63 -40.57
CA ILE A 112 12.34 34.95 -40.04
C ILE A 112 12.14 33.58 -40.71
N ALA A 113 12.32 33.51 -42.04
CA ALA A 113 12.17 32.28 -42.81
C ALA A 113 13.29 31.25 -42.58
N ASP A 114 14.49 31.71 -42.22
CA ASP A 114 15.60 30.81 -41.85
C ASP A 114 15.38 30.18 -40.47
N HIS A 115 14.67 30.88 -39.57
CA HIS A 115 14.33 30.40 -38.23
C HIS A 115 12.99 29.62 -38.15
N SER A 116 12.17 29.64 -39.20
CA SER A 116 10.96 28.79 -39.25
C SER A 116 11.34 27.35 -39.55
N ASP A 117 11.72 26.61 -38.51
CA ASP A 117 11.91 25.17 -38.59
C ASP A 117 10.57 24.52 -39.01
N TYR A 118 10.54 23.94 -40.22
CA TYR A 118 9.42 23.17 -40.81
C TYR A 118 8.80 22.13 -39.86
N SER A 119 9.52 21.71 -38.82
CA SER A 119 9.04 20.78 -37.80
C SER A 119 7.98 21.36 -36.85
N PHE A 120 7.89 22.68 -36.66
CA PHE A 120 6.90 23.29 -35.75
C PHE A 120 5.50 23.41 -36.39
N GLU A 121 5.44 23.58 -37.72
CA GLU A 121 4.16 23.63 -38.44
C GLU A 121 3.45 22.27 -38.39
N ASN A 122 4.19 21.16 -38.43
CA ASN A 122 3.60 19.82 -38.45
C ASN A 122 2.93 19.43 -37.11
N SER A 123 3.39 19.99 -35.98
CA SER A 123 2.78 19.73 -34.67
C SER A 123 1.48 20.50 -34.42
N ASN A 124 1.34 21.70 -35.01
CA ASN A 124 0.12 22.51 -34.87
C ASN A 124 -0.91 22.23 -35.97
N PHE A 125 -0.47 21.73 -37.13
CA PHE A 125 -1.36 21.28 -38.19
C PHE A 125 -2.10 19.99 -37.81
N SER A 126 -1.43 19.09 -37.08
CA SER A 126 -2.06 17.85 -36.59
C SER A 126 -3.19 18.10 -35.59
N SER A 127 -3.11 19.18 -34.80
CA SER A 127 -4.11 19.52 -33.77
C SER A 127 -5.30 20.30 -34.31
N SER A 128 -5.18 21.00 -35.45
CA SER A 128 -6.34 21.66 -36.09
C SER A 128 -7.31 20.67 -36.74
N TYR A 129 -6.84 19.48 -37.14
CA TYR A 129 -7.70 18.42 -37.70
C TYR A 129 -8.62 17.75 -36.69
N GLU A 130 -8.30 17.77 -35.39
CA GLU A 130 -9.20 17.25 -34.37
C GLU A 130 -10.42 18.17 -34.14
N SER A 131 -10.32 19.45 -34.51
CA SER A 131 -11.41 20.44 -34.35
C SER A 131 -12.18 20.76 -35.64
N MET A 132 -11.72 20.29 -36.80
CA MET A 132 -12.38 20.57 -38.06
C MET A 132 -13.47 19.54 -38.33
N SER A 133 -14.69 20.00 -38.61
CA SER A 133 -15.76 19.09 -38.97
C SER A 133 -15.41 18.36 -40.27
N ILE A 134 -15.81 17.10 -40.39
CA ILE A 134 -15.46 16.25 -41.55
C ILE A 134 -15.93 16.91 -42.86
N ASP A 135 -17.03 17.65 -42.82
CA ASP A 135 -17.58 18.36 -43.99
C ASP A 135 -16.63 19.49 -44.45
N ASP A 136 -16.08 20.27 -43.52
CA ASP A 136 -15.12 21.34 -43.84
C ASP A 136 -13.79 20.76 -44.36
N ALA A 137 -13.36 19.59 -43.86
CA ALA A 137 -12.14 18.92 -44.31
C ALA A 137 -12.24 18.38 -45.75
N ILE A 138 -13.43 17.98 -46.17
CA ILE A 138 -13.70 17.56 -47.55
C ILE A 138 -13.71 18.79 -48.47
N GLU A 139 -14.23 19.93 -48.01
CA GLU A 139 -14.21 21.18 -48.75
C GLU A 139 -12.79 21.68 -49.02
N LEU A 140 -11.93 21.68 -47.98
CA LEU A 140 -10.52 22.05 -48.13
C LEU A 140 -9.78 21.15 -49.14
N ARG A 141 -10.13 19.86 -49.18
CA ARG A 141 -9.54 18.91 -50.14
C ARG A 141 -10.05 19.10 -51.57
N LEU A 142 -11.30 19.51 -51.75
CA LEU A 142 -11.88 19.79 -53.06
C LEU A 142 -11.31 21.08 -53.68
N TYR A 143 -11.01 22.08 -52.86
CA TYR A 143 -10.45 23.37 -53.31
C TYR A 143 -8.92 23.45 -53.24
N GLY A 144 -8.26 22.51 -52.56
CA GLY A 144 -6.80 22.48 -52.37
C GLY A 144 -5.98 21.87 -53.50
N GLU A 145 -6.61 21.20 -54.48
CA GLU A 145 -5.93 20.72 -55.69
C GLU A 145 -6.57 21.30 -56.97
N LEU A 146 -6.08 22.47 -57.38
CA LEU A 146 -5.77 22.71 -58.79
C LEU A 146 -4.36 23.31 -58.89
N PRO A 147 -3.39 22.62 -59.51
CA PRO A 147 -2.15 23.27 -59.91
C PRO A 147 -2.48 24.21 -61.09
N THR A 148 -2.82 25.47 -60.81
CA THR A 148 -2.94 26.49 -61.85
C THR A 148 -1.58 27.08 -62.20
N ASN A 149 -0.65 26.27 -62.73
CA ASN A 149 0.45 26.65 -63.64
C ASN A 149 1.72 25.76 -63.58
N LEU A 150 1.81 24.70 -64.40
CA LEU A 150 3.04 24.39 -65.14
C LEU A 150 2.79 23.35 -66.24
N ASN A 151 2.34 23.82 -67.41
CA ASN A 151 2.87 23.33 -68.67
C ASN A 151 3.46 24.55 -69.37
N LEU A 152 4.69 24.88 -68.99
CA LEU A 152 5.56 25.78 -69.73
C LEU A 152 6.19 24.92 -70.84
N PHE A 153 5.85 25.27 -72.08
CA PHE A 153 6.48 24.98 -73.37
C PHE A 153 7.49 23.82 -73.51
N ASP A 154 7.25 23.02 -74.55
CA ASP A 154 8.17 22.38 -75.52
C ASP A 154 7.48 21.06 -75.95
N ASP A 155 7.04 20.82 -77.19
CA ASP A 155 7.67 21.04 -78.50
C ASP A 155 6.62 21.09 -79.65
N GLU A 156 7.06 21.72 -80.76
CA GLU A 156 6.50 21.78 -82.14
C GLU A 156 5.51 22.90 -82.54
#